data_AF-A0AAW0X3Q6-F1
#
_entry.id   AF-A0AAW0X3Q6-F1
#
_cell.length_a   1.000
_cell.length_b   1.000
_cell.length_c   1.000
_cell.angle_alpha   90.00
_cell.angle_beta   90.00
_cell.angle_gamma   90.00
#
_symmetry.space_group_name_H-M   'P 1'
#
loop_
_entity.id
_entity.type
_entity.pdbx_description
1 polymer ?
#
loop_
_entity_poly.entity_id
_entity_poly.type
_entity_poly.pdbx_seq_one_letter_code
_entity_poly.pdbx_strand_id
1 'polypeptide(L)'
;PEGSYWFIDLSLRPHLLALDTHTYWRLLLAHLGMPQWQALVAGLGLTPWARQWYEVVAGYLLDGPRPPRVSQAQELVNKLDWSVFKNKKTHKVKTVKDSPKDAAKD
;
A
#
# COMPACT_ATOMS: atom_id res chain seq x y z
N PRO A 1 -13.16 -5.23 -35.34
CA PRO A 1 -13.14 -6.44 -34.49
C PRO A 1 -14.37 -6.44 -33.58
N GLU A 2 -15.31 -7.35 -33.82
CA GLU A 2 -16.45 -7.56 -32.93
C GLU A 2 -16.02 -8.55 -31.84
N GLY A 3 -16.14 -8.14 -30.59
CA GLY A 3 -15.76 -8.94 -29.44
C GLY A 3 -16.23 -8.24 -28.17
N SER A 4 -17.03 -8.94 -27.37
CA SER A 4 -17.43 -8.45 -26.05
C SER A 4 -16.28 -8.65 -25.05
N TYR A 5 -16.08 -7.66 -24.19
CA TYR A 5 -15.03 -7.64 -23.19
C TYR A 5 -15.66 -7.85 -21.81
N TRP A 6 -15.15 -8.85 -21.10
CA TRP A 6 -15.64 -9.27 -19.80
C TRP A 6 -14.52 -9.21 -18.77
N PHE A 7 -14.86 -8.75 -17.57
CA PHE A 7 -14.01 -8.84 -16.39
C PHE A 7 -14.48 -10.00 -15.52
N ILE A 8 -13.56 -10.82 -15.04
CA ILE A 8 -13.88 -11.94 -14.14
C ILE A 8 -13.38 -11.57 -12.75
N ASP A 9 -14.28 -11.54 -11.76
CA ASP A 9 -13.93 -11.27 -10.37
C ASP A 9 -13.28 -12.51 -9.69
N LEU A 10 -12.78 -12.33 -8.46
CA LEU A 10 -12.17 -13.44 -7.69
C LEU A 10 -13.18 -14.54 -7.31
N SER A 11 -14.48 -14.25 -7.36
CA SER A 11 -15.55 -15.24 -7.18
C SER A 11 -15.97 -15.92 -8.48
N LEU A 12 -15.18 -15.74 -9.56
CA LEU A 12 -15.42 -16.23 -10.91
C LEU A 12 -16.72 -15.71 -11.53
N ARG A 13 -17.24 -14.58 -11.05
CA ARG A 13 -18.42 -13.95 -11.67
C ARG A 13 -18.00 -13.06 -12.83
N PRO A 14 -18.65 -13.22 -13.99
CA PRO A 14 -18.39 -12.37 -15.14
C PRO A 14 -19.14 -11.03 -15.01
N HIS A 15 -18.44 -9.95 -15.32
CA HIS A 15 -18.96 -8.59 -15.40
C HIS A 15 -18.72 -8.06 -16.81
N LEU A 16 -19.78 -7.62 -17.50
CA LEU A 16 -19.66 -7.04 -18.83
C LEU A 16 -19.03 -5.64 -18.73
N LEU A 17 -17.95 -5.41 -19.46
CA LEU A 17 -17.31 -4.09 -19.53
C LEU A 17 -17.69 -3.34 -20.81
N ALA A 18 -17.66 -4.02 -21.95
CA ALA A 18 -17.95 -3.41 -23.26
C ALA A 18 -18.41 -4.46 -24.27
N LEU A 19 -19.25 -4.05 -25.21
CA LEU A 19 -19.71 -4.89 -26.32
C LEU A 19 -18.80 -4.81 -27.55
N ASP A 20 -17.97 -3.77 -27.61
CA ASP A 20 -17.08 -3.47 -28.73
C ASP A 20 -15.69 -3.03 -28.26
N THR A 21 -14.72 -3.22 -29.14
CA THR A 21 -13.31 -2.86 -28.88
C THR A 21 -13.14 -1.37 -28.62
N HIS A 22 -13.87 -0.49 -29.32
CA HIS A 22 -13.70 0.95 -29.17
C HIS A 22 -14.18 1.44 -27.80
N THR A 23 -15.33 0.95 -27.32
CA THR A 23 -15.81 1.26 -25.97
C THR A 23 -14.86 0.73 -24.90
N TYR A 24 -14.32 -0.48 -25.06
CA TYR A 24 -13.33 -1.01 -24.12
C TYR A 24 -12.09 -0.10 -24.02
N TRP A 25 -11.52 0.32 -25.15
CA TRP A 25 -10.36 1.23 -25.14
C TRP A 25 -10.72 2.63 -24.63
N ARG A 26 -11.92 3.14 -24.91
CA ARG A 26 -12.40 4.40 -24.35
C ARG A 26 -12.51 4.32 -22.83
N LEU A 27 -12.99 3.20 -22.28
CA LEU A 27 -13.01 2.97 -20.84
C LEU A 27 -11.59 2.93 -20.27
N LEU A 28 -10.65 2.24 -20.93
CA LEU A 28 -9.25 2.23 -20.51
C LEU A 28 -8.66 3.66 -20.45
N LEU A 29 -8.89 4.46 -21.51
CA LEU A 29 -8.38 5.83 -21.60
C LEU A 29 -9.05 6.76 -20.59
N ALA A 30 -10.37 6.63 -20.37
CA ALA A 30 -11.09 7.40 -19.37
C ALA A 30 -10.56 7.15 -17.96
N HIS A 31 -10.11 5.93 -17.68
CA HIS A 31 -9.46 5.56 -16.43
C HIS A 31 -7.94 5.69 -16.47
N LEU A 32 -7.37 6.31 -17.51
CA LEU A 32 -5.93 6.58 -17.65
C LEU A 32 -5.04 5.31 -17.51
N GLY A 33 -5.57 4.13 -17.79
CA GLY A 33 -4.87 2.85 -17.61
C GLY A 33 -4.58 2.49 -16.14
N MET A 34 -5.26 3.13 -15.18
CA MET A 34 -5.01 2.98 -13.76
C MET A 34 -5.26 1.55 -13.26
N PRO A 35 -4.49 1.06 -12.27
CA PRO A 35 -4.63 -0.30 -11.80
C PRO A 35 -6.07 -0.58 -11.31
N GLN A 36 -6.58 -1.77 -11.59
CA GLN A 36 -7.94 -2.20 -11.18
C GLN A 36 -9.10 -1.34 -11.72
N TRP A 37 -8.90 -0.53 -12.76
CA TRP A 37 -9.99 0.24 -13.38
C TRP A 37 -11.17 -0.64 -13.82
N GLN A 38 -10.91 -1.86 -14.30
CA GLN A 38 -11.94 -2.83 -14.69
C GLN A 38 -12.84 -3.22 -13.52
N ALA A 39 -12.26 -3.39 -12.32
CA ALA A 39 -13.00 -3.72 -11.10
C ALA A 39 -13.84 -2.53 -10.62
N LEU A 40 -13.34 -1.30 -10.81
CA LEU A 40 -14.10 -0.07 -10.54
C LEU A 40 -15.34 0.02 -11.45
N VAL A 41 -15.17 -0.19 -12.76
CA VAL A 41 -16.28 -0.20 -13.74
C VAL A 41 -17.28 -1.31 -13.43
N ALA A 42 -16.81 -2.47 -12.96
CA ALA A 42 -17.64 -3.60 -12.57
C ALA A 42 -18.40 -3.40 -11.23
N GLY A 43 -18.17 -2.29 -10.52
CA GLY A 43 -18.84 -1.98 -9.24
C GLY A 43 -18.28 -2.72 -8.02
N LEU A 44 -17.12 -3.38 -8.16
CA LEU A 44 -16.45 -4.10 -7.07
C LEU A 44 -15.61 -3.15 -6.19
N GLY A 45 -15.33 -1.96 -6.69
CA GLY A 45 -14.52 -0.94 -6.02
C GLY A 45 -13.01 -1.18 -6.16
N LEU A 46 -12.24 -0.33 -5.48
CA LEU A 46 -10.77 -0.37 -5.49
C LEU A 46 -10.24 -0.98 -4.20
N THR A 47 -9.17 -1.77 -4.32
CA THR A 47 -8.37 -2.16 -3.17
C THR A 47 -7.61 -0.95 -2.59
N PRO A 48 -7.16 -1.00 -1.32
CA PRO A 48 -6.44 0.11 -0.69
C PRO A 48 -5.19 0.56 -1.46
N TRP A 49 -4.42 -0.40 -2.00
CA TRP A 49 -3.22 -0.07 -2.76
C TRP A 49 -3.56 0.59 -4.10
N ALA A 50 -4.60 0.14 -4.80
CA ALA A 50 -5.03 0.76 -6.05
C ALA A 50 -5.57 2.17 -5.80
N ARG A 51 -6.37 2.36 -4.75
CA ARG A 51 -6.85 3.70 -4.35
C ARG A 51 -5.70 4.67 -4.15
N GLN A 52 -4.62 4.24 -3.51
CA GLN A 52 -3.42 5.07 -3.34
C GLN A 52 -2.85 5.54 -4.69
N TRP A 53 -2.80 4.66 -5.69
CA TRP A 53 -2.39 5.04 -7.04
C TRP A 53 -3.31 6.11 -7.63
N TYR A 54 -4.63 5.98 -7.48
CA TYR A 54 -5.57 7.01 -7.95
C TYR A 54 -5.34 8.35 -7.27
N GLU A 55 -5.16 8.38 -5.95
CA GLU A 55 -4.93 9.63 -5.24
C GLU A 55 -3.60 10.30 -5.61
N VAL A 56 -2.54 9.51 -5.79
CA VAL A 56 -1.22 10.02 -6.16
C VAL A 56 -1.21 10.44 -7.63
N VAL A 57 -1.54 9.52 -8.54
CA VAL A 57 -1.31 9.69 -9.98
C VAL A 57 -2.41 10.49 -10.66
N ALA A 58 -3.68 10.37 -10.25
CA ALA A 58 -4.75 11.12 -10.92
C ALA A 58 -4.56 12.63 -10.78
N GLY A 59 -4.08 13.10 -9.62
CA GLY A 59 -3.72 14.50 -9.43
C GLY A 59 -2.65 14.97 -10.42
N TYR A 60 -1.55 14.21 -10.57
CA TYR A 60 -0.48 14.56 -11.51
C TYR A 60 -0.90 14.48 -12.99
N LEU A 61 -1.77 13.51 -13.34
CA LEU A 61 -2.22 13.35 -14.73
C LEU A 61 -3.24 14.40 -15.14
N LEU A 62 -4.09 14.89 -14.22
CA LEU A 62 -5.16 15.84 -14.52
C LEU A 62 -4.73 17.31 -14.34
N ASP A 63 -4.00 17.63 -13.27
CA ASP A 63 -3.62 19.01 -12.94
C ASP A 63 -2.25 19.43 -13.52
N GLY A 64 -1.52 18.50 -14.17
CA GLY A 64 -0.13 18.73 -14.61
C GLY A 64 0.86 18.73 -13.43
N PRO A 65 2.12 19.17 -13.62
CA PRO A 65 3.15 19.17 -12.58
C PRO A 65 2.87 20.24 -11.52
N ARG A 66 1.83 20.01 -10.72
CA ARG A 66 1.46 20.82 -9.58
C ARG A 66 1.93 20.11 -8.32
N PRO A 67 2.53 20.81 -7.34
CA PRO A 67 2.90 20.17 -6.09
C PRO A 67 1.66 19.56 -5.43
N PRO A 68 1.76 18.34 -4.86
CA PRO A 68 0.62 17.59 -4.37
C PRO A 68 -0.11 18.37 -3.28
N ARG A 69 -1.42 18.58 -3.44
CA ARG A 69 -2.29 18.95 -2.33
C ARG A 69 -2.46 17.72 -1.46
N VAL A 70 -1.61 17.57 -0.45
CA VAL A 70 -1.78 16.60 0.62
C VAL A 70 -2.97 17.07 1.47
N SER A 71 -4.19 16.85 0.98
CA SER A 71 -5.39 17.02 1.79
C SER A 71 -5.53 15.77 2.66
N GLN A 72 -4.97 15.86 3.86
CA GLN A 72 -5.31 15.03 5.02
C GLN A 72 -4.92 13.54 4.95
N ALA A 73 -3.66 13.25 4.63
CA ALA A 73 -3.00 12.01 5.06
C ALA A 73 -1.97 12.32 6.18
N GLN A 74 -2.32 13.19 7.13
CA GLN A 74 -1.44 13.56 8.25
C GLN A 74 -1.14 12.41 9.23
N GLU A 75 -1.64 11.19 8.99
CA GLU A 75 -1.46 10.09 9.93
C GLU A 75 -1.23 8.70 9.29
N LEU A 76 -0.84 8.64 8.01
CA LEU A 76 -0.38 7.40 7.37
C LEU A 76 1.10 7.48 6.97
N VAL A 77 1.90 8.22 7.74
CA VAL A 77 3.34 7.98 7.75
C VAL A 77 3.50 6.59 8.36
N ASN A 78 3.92 5.62 7.55
CA ASN A 78 4.42 4.33 8.02
C ASN A 78 5.53 4.59 9.04
N LYS A 79 5.15 4.76 10.31
CA LYS A 79 6.07 4.81 11.45
C LYS A 79 6.50 3.37 11.72
N LEU A 80 7.24 2.82 10.77
CA LEU A 80 7.97 1.59 10.99
C LEU A 80 8.95 1.90 12.12
N ASP A 81 8.67 1.34 13.30
CA ASP A 81 9.55 1.50 14.44
C ASP A 81 10.85 0.73 14.16
N TRP A 82 11.89 1.48 13.84
CA TRP A 82 13.23 0.95 13.59
C TRP A 82 13.79 0.14 14.78
N SER A 83 13.22 0.32 15.98
CA SER A 83 13.60 -0.47 17.16
C SER A 83 13.21 -1.95 17.07
N VAL A 84 12.20 -2.30 16.27
CA VAL A 84 11.80 -3.70 15.99
C VAL A 84 12.94 -4.49 15.35
N PHE A 85 13.79 -3.85 14.55
CA PHE A 85 14.91 -4.49 13.87
C PHE A 85 16.21 -4.50 14.69
N LYS A 86 16.20 -3.93 15.91
CA LYS A 86 17.37 -3.97 16.78
C LYS A 86 17.32 -5.24 17.64
N ASN A 87 18.25 -6.16 17.39
CA ASN A 87 18.45 -7.32 18.23
C ASN A 87 18.71 -6.88 19.69
N LYS A 88 17.78 -7.21 20.59
CA LYS A 88 17.98 -7.03 22.03
C LYS A 88 19.19 -7.87 22.41
N LYS A 89 20.29 -7.23 22.84
CA LYS A 89 21.41 -7.92 23.47
C LYS A 89 20.84 -8.74 24.62
N THR A 90 20.94 -10.05 24.49
CA THR A 90 20.50 -11.03 25.49
C THR A 90 20.99 -10.59 26.88
N HIS A 91 20.07 -10.48 27.83
CA HIS A 91 20.40 -10.10 29.20
C HIS A 91 21.41 -11.10 29.77
N LYS A 92 22.66 -10.67 29.99
CA LYS A 92 23.60 -11.40 30.85
C LYS A 92 23.04 -11.37 32.27
N VAL A 93 22.49 -12.49 32.70
CA VAL A 93 22.20 -12.78 34.11
C VAL A 93 23.50 -12.60 34.89
N LYS A 94 23.57 -11.59 35.77
CA LYS A 94 24.67 -11.44 36.73
C LYS A 94 24.32 -12.27 37.95
N THR A 95 24.98 -13.40 38.13
CA THR A 95 25.06 -14.09 39.41
C THR A 95 25.94 -13.27 40.36
N VAL A 96 25.36 -12.84 41.47
CA VAL A 96 26.05 -12.15 42.56
C VAL A 96 26.96 -13.18 43.26
N LYS A 97 28.27 -12.90 43.35
CA LYS A 97 29.23 -13.68 44.13
C LYS A 97 29.65 -12.85 45.34
N ASP A 98 29.08 -13.16 46.49
CA ASP A 98 29.48 -12.62 47.80
C ASP A 98 30.89 -13.09 48.17
N SER A 99 31.73 -12.16 48.64
CA SER A 99 32.87 -12.40 49.54
C SER A 99 33.43 -11.04 50.02
N PRO A 100 33.38 -10.70 51.32
CA PRO A 100 34.17 -9.60 51.87
C PRO A 100 35.59 -10.07 52.20
N LYS A 101 36.60 -9.32 51.73
CA LYS A 101 37.99 -9.39 52.23
C LYS A 101 38.24 -8.11 53.02
N ASP A 102 38.26 -8.22 54.35
CA ASP A 102 38.81 -7.17 55.20
C ASP A 102 40.28 -7.44 55.50
N ALA A 103 41.02 -6.34 55.42
CA ALA A 103 42.47 -6.24 55.39
C ALA A 103 43.11 -6.43 56.77
N ALA A 104 44.28 -7.04 56.77
CA ALA A 104 45.28 -6.92 57.85
C ALA A 104 46.26 -5.80 57.50
N LYS A 105 46.42 -4.84 58.43
CA LYS A 105 47.51 -3.87 58.64
C LYS A 105 47.08 -3.01 59.85
N ASP A 106 47.83 -2.78 60.91
CA ASP A 106 49.25 -2.94 61.24
C ASP A 106 49.39 -3.43 62.70
#